data_AF-A0A4U0UZC0-F1
#
_entry.id   AF-A0A4U0UZC0-F1
#
_cell.length_a   1.000
_cell.length_b   1.000
_cell.length_c   1.000
_cell.angle_alpha   90.00
_cell.angle_beta   90.00
_cell.angle_gamma   90.00
#
_symmetry.space_group_name_H-M   'P 1'
#
loop_
_entity.id
_entity.type
_entity.pdbx_description
1 polymer ?
#
loop_
_entity_poly.entity_id
_entity_poly.type
_entity_poly.pdbx_seq_one_letter_code
_entity_poly.pdbx_strand_id
1 'polypeptide(L)'
;MEGYNRNKSKQQAFNWAYDPSHDPEAVDKSEPSISIWPSDFPGFKEELYAYHTQLLQFARRMTRIFALALHMPEDYFDDYAKHPEAGMRIIHYPQQEASAVDQNGIGAHTDFECFTIVTQDGNDGLEVLNKDGYWVKAKPVPDAFVVNIADCFMRQTNDFFVSTVHRVINKSGRERYSLPFFFG
;
A
#
# COMPACT_ATOMS: atom_id res chain seq x y z
N MET A 1 24.41 -2.43 -10.29
CA MET A 1 23.69 -3.72 -10.42
C MET A 1 22.70 -3.58 -11.57
N GLU A 2 23.03 -4.09 -12.75
CA GLU A 2 22.03 -4.24 -13.82
C GLU A 2 21.14 -5.44 -13.45
N GLY A 3 19.93 -5.16 -12.99
CA GLY A 3 19.00 -6.17 -12.47
C GLY A 3 18.45 -7.06 -13.57
N TYR A 4 18.55 -8.37 -13.38
CA TYR A 4 18.00 -9.41 -14.23
C TYR A 4 16.46 -9.32 -14.25
N ASN A 5 15.90 -8.72 -15.30
CA ASN A 5 14.46 -8.51 -15.44
C ASN A 5 13.87 -9.44 -16.51
N ARG A 6 13.63 -10.70 -16.12
CA ARG A 6 13.14 -11.77 -17.00
C ARG A 6 11.76 -11.50 -17.61
N ASN A 7 10.96 -10.60 -17.00
CA ASN A 7 9.55 -10.39 -17.34
C ASN A 7 9.28 -9.06 -18.08
N LYS A 8 10.32 -8.29 -18.44
CA LYS A 8 10.17 -6.88 -18.90
C LYS A 8 9.37 -6.02 -17.90
N SER A 9 9.34 -6.41 -16.62
CA SER A 9 8.63 -5.70 -15.55
C SER A 9 9.20 -4.31 -15.39
N LYS A 10 8.40 -3.28 -15.53
CA LYS A 10 8.85 -1.89 -15.48
C LYS A 10 9.09 -1.36 -14.05
N GLN A 11 9.25 -2.28 -13.08
CA GLN A 11 9.41 -2.00 -11.67
C GLN A 11 10.25 -3.08 -10.95
N GLN A 12 10.88 -2.66 -9.85
CA GLN A 12 11.51 -3.50 -8.84
C GLN A 12 10.79 -3.29 -7.50
N ALA A 13 10.72 -4.32 -6.67
CA ALA A 13 10.06 -4.20 -5.38
C ALA A 13 10.76 -5.03 -4.29
N PHE A 14 10.76 -4.48 -3.07
CA PHE A 14 11.08 -5.21 -1.85
C PHE A 14 9.82 -5.26 -0.99
N ASN A 15 9.50 -6.45 -0.45
CA ASN A 15 8.31 -6.69 0.35
C ASN A 15 8.73 -7.13 1.74
N TRP A 16 7.99 -6.70 2.74
CA TRP A 16 8.10 -7.22 4.09
C TRP A 16 6.72 -7.39 4.70
N ALA A 17 6.58 -8.42 5.50
CA ALA A 17 5.36 -8.73 6.23
C ALA A 17 5.32 -8.00 7.57
N TYR A 18 4.12 -7.98 8.15
CA TYR A 18 3.90 -7.67 9.55
C TYR A 18 4.83 -8.51 10.45
N ASP A 19 5.34 -7.89 11.50
CA ASP A 19 6.17 -8.53 12.52
C ASP A 19 5.74 -7.99 13.88
N PRO A 20 5.15 -8.82 14.75
CA PRO A 20 4.56 -8.34 16.01
C PRO A 20 5.60 -7.85 17.00
N SER A 21 6.89 -8.18 16.83
CA SER A 21 7.96 -7.61 17.66
C SER A 21 8.09 -6.09 17.49
N HIS A 22 7.67 -5.56 16.32
CA HIS A 22 7.67 -4.14 15.98
C HIS A 22 6.33 -3.43 16.23
N ASP A 23 5.29 -4.16 16.64
CA ASP A 23 3.98 -3.59 16.95
C ASP A 23 3.82 -3.36 18.47
N PRO A 24 3.60 -2.11 18.91
CA PRO A 24 3.40 -1.82 20.33
C PRO A 24 2.11 -2.42 20.91
N GLU A 25 1.09 -2.71 20.09
CA GLU A 25 -0.20 -3.26 20.54
C GLU A 25 -0.39 -4.75 20.22
N ALA A 26 0.64 -5.44 19.72
CA ALA A 26 0.56 -6.87 19.43
C ALA A 26 0.20 -7.67 20.69
N VAL A 27 -0.80 -8.56 20.54
CA VAL A 27 -1.25 -9.47 21.60
C VAL A 27 -0.21 -10.55 21.90
N ASP A 28 0.48 -11.03 20.88
CA ASP A 28 1.59 -11.97 20.98
C ASP A 28 2.76 -11.48 20.11
N LYS A 29 3.94 -11.34 20.72
CA LYS A 29 5.18 -10.90 20.06
C LYS A 29 6.15 -12.05 19.74
N SER A 30 5.74 -13.29 20.03
CA SER A 30 6.58 -14.46 19.86
C SER A 30 6.52 -15.05 18.45
N GLU A 31 5.56 -14.63 17.61
CA GLU A 31 5.48 -15.10 16.24
C GLU A 31 6.73 -14.69 15.45
N PRO A 32 7.38 -15.64 14.77
CA PRO A 32 8.60 -15.36 14.04
C PRO A 32 8.33 -14.57 12.76
N SER A 33 9.19 -13.58 12.48
CA SER A 33 9.21 -12.86 11.22
C SER A 33 9.42 -13.81 10.03
N ILE A 34 8.64 -13.64 8.97
CA ILE A 34 8.83 -14.33 7.68
C ILE A 34 9.59 -13.48 6.65
N SER A 35 9.87 -12.22 6.98
CA SER A 35 10.54 -11.26 6.10
C SER A 35 12.03 -11.58 5.95
N ILE A 36 12.55 -11.51 4.72
CA ILE A 36 13.97 -11.72 4.42
C ILE A 36 14.64 -10.36 4.26
N TRP A 37 15.67 -10.11 5.06
CA TRP A 37 16.37 -8.82 5.11
C TRP A 37 17.77 -8.91 4.47
N PRO A 38 18.19 -7.90 3.70
CA PRO A 38 19.56 -7.84 3.18
C PRO A 38 20.56 -7.63 4.32
N SER A 39 21.68 -8.37 4.30
CA SER A 39 22.76 -8.23 5.29
C SER A 39 23.62 -6.98 5.07
N ASP A 40 23.70 -6.50 3.83
CA ASP A 40 24.71 -5.53 3.40
C ASP A 40 24.19 -4.09 3.42
N PHE A 41 23.02 -3.84 4.03
CA PHE A 41 22.39 -2.52 4.13
C PHE A 41 22.00 -2.21 5.58
N PRO A 42 22.95 -1.77 6.42
CA PRO A 42 22.68 -1.43 7.81
C PRO A 42 21.57 -0.38 7.95
N GLY A 43 20.66 -0.58 8.90
CA GLY A 43 19.54 0.34 9.15
C GLY A 43 18.33 0.13 8.24
N PHE A 44 18.43 -0.66 7.16
CA PHE A 44 17.31 -0.85 6.23
C PHE A 44 16.08 -1.44 6.92
N LYS A 45 16.29 -2.49 7.72
CA LYS A 45 15.22 -3.16 8.45
C LYS A 45 14.60 -2.22 9.47
N GLU A 46 15.44 -1.56 10.24
CA GLU A 46 15.04 -0.72 11.36
C GLU A 46 14.20 0.48 10.88
N GLU A 47 14.64 1.17 9.83
CA GLU A 47 13.93 2.32 9.27
C GLU A 47 12.60 1.91 8.61
N LEU A 48 12.58 0.80 7.86
CA LEU A 48 11.34 0.32 7.23
C LEU A 48 10.31 -0.15 8.26
N TYR A 49 10.73 -0.82 9.34
CA TYR A 49 9.80 -1.16 10.42
C TYR A 49 9.38 0.06 11.24
N ALA A 50 10.27 1.03 11.48
CA ALA A 50 9.88 2.27 12.16
C ALA A 50 8.77 2.99 11.39
N TYR A 51 8.86 3.05 10.07
CA TYR A 51 7.83 3.62 9.23
C TYR A 51 6.55 2.77 9.19
N HIS A 52 6.68 1.45 9.04
CA HIS A 52 5.57 0.50 9.08
C HIS A 52 4.76 0.62 10.37
N THR A 53 5.43 0.69 11.53
CA THR A 53 4.76 0.84 12.84
C THR A 53 3.91 2.12 12.89
N GLN A 54 4.37 3.24 12.31
CA GLN A 54 3.56 4.47 12.27
C GLN A 54 2.32 4.31 11.38
N LEU A 55 2.46 3.65 10.23
CA LEU A 55 1.33 3.35 9.35
C LEU A 55 0.34 2.38 9.98
N LEU A 56 0.81 1.39 10.73
CA LEU A 56 -0.04 0.44 11.45
C LEU A 56 -0.91 1.15 12.50
N GLN A 57 -0.30 2.04 13.29
CA GLN A 57 -1.02 2.86 14.26
C GLN A 57 -2.04 3.79 13.58
N PHE A 58 -1.68 4.35 12.43
CA PHE A 58 -2.60 5.16 11.64
C PHE A 58 -3.76 4.32 11.06
N ALA A 59 -3.48 3.12 10.56
CA ALA A 59 -4.48 2.20 10.01
C ALA A 59 -5.51 1.78 11.08
N ARG A 60 -5.08 1.49 12.31
CA ARG A 60 -6.00 1.23 13.44
C ARG A 60 -6.91 2.41 13.76
N ARG A 61 -6.45 3.65 13.57
CA ARG A 61 -7.34 4.83 13.71
C ARG A 61 -8.30 4.95 12.54
N MET A 62 -7.86 4.60 11.33
CA MET A 62 -8.70 4.58 10.14
C MET A 62 -9.85 3.59 10.26
N THR A 63 -9.65 2.40 10.83
CA THR A 63 -10.75 1.43 11.04
C THR A 63 -11.87 2.03 11.90
N ARG A 64 -11.53 2.78 12.95
CA ARG A 64 -12.51 3.49 13.79
C ARG A 64 -13.27 4.58 13.02
N ILE A 65 -12.57 5.32 12.16
CA ILE A 65 -13.21 6.32 11.27
C ILE A 65 -14.19 5.62 10.30
N PHE A 66 -13.82 4.46 9.75
CA PHE A 66 -14.73 3.69 8.90
C PHE A 66 -15.94 3.16 9.67
N ALA A 67 -15.78 2.73 10.92
CA ALA A 67 -16.90 2.31 11.77
C ALA A 67 -17.91 3.46 11.97
N LEU A 68 -17.42 4.67 12.26
CA LEU A 68 -18.27 5.85 12.40
C LEU A 68 -18.99 6.21 11.09
N ALA A 69 -18.32 6.09 9.94
CA ALA A 69 -18.93 6.33 8.63
C ALA A 69 -20.02 5.29 8.28
N LEU A 70 -19.95 4.08 8.84
CA LEU A 70 -20.98 3.05 8.76
C LEU A 70 -22.08 3.21 9.82
N HIS A 71 -22.04 4.27 10.63
CA HIS A 71 -22.94 4.50 11.77
C HIS A 71 -22.90 3.38 12.83
N MET A 72 -21.71 2.80 13.03
CA MET A 72 -21.44 1.77 14.05
C MET A 72 -20.72 2.40 15.26
N PRO A 73 -20.62 1.70 16.41
CA PRO A 73 -19.72 2.10 17.48
C PRO A 73 -18.30 2.33 16.97
N GLU A 74 -17.60 3.36 17.47
CA GLU A 74 -16.26 3.74 17.01
C GLU A 74 -15.25 2.58 17.10
N ASP A 75 -15.39 1.74 18.12
CA ASP A 75 -14.54 0.60 18.44
C ASP A 75 -14.98 -0.71 17.75
N TYR A 76 -15.97 -0.67 16.85
CA TYR A 76 -16.56 -1.87 16.25
C TYR A 76 -15.53 -2.81 15.60
N PHE A 77 -14.48 -2.26 14.99
CA PHE A 77 -13.44 -3.04 14.32
C PHE A 77 -12.20 -3.35 15.19
N ASP A 78 -12.13 -2.87 16.42
CA ASP A 78 -10.91 -2.94 17.25
C ASP A 78 -10.45 -4.38 17.50
N ASP A 79 -11.39 -5.30 17.74
CA ASP A 79 -11.07 -6.71 17.98
C ASP A 79 -10.47 -7.40 16.74
N TYR A 80 -10.91 -7.02 15.54
CA TYR A 80 -10.36 -7.54 14.29
C TYR A 80 -8.96 -6.98 14.02
N ALA A 81 -8.69 -5.74 14.45
CA ALA A 81 -7.41 -5.06 14.24
C ALA A 81 -6.29 -5.47 15.23
N LYS A 82 -6.58 -6.37 16.18
CA LYS A 82 -5.59 -6.94 17.12
C LYS A 82 -4.62 -7.92 16.47
N HIS A 83 -5.05 -8.58 15.39
CA HIS A 83 -4.26 -9.56 14.66
C HIS A 83 -4.20 -9.19 13.17
N PRO A 84 -3.58 -8.06 12.81
CA PRO A 84 -3.61 -7.55 11.45
C PRO A 84 -2.68 -8.34 10.53
N GLU A 85 -3.11 -8.60 9.30
CA GLU A 85 -2.20 -8.77 8.18
C GLU A 85 -1.82 -7.37 7.67
N ALA A 86 -0.59 -6.95 7.95
CA ALA A 86 -0.08 -5.63 7.59
C ALA A 86 1.18 -5.76 6.73
N GLY A 87 1.01 -6.17 5.48
CA GLY A 87 2.11 -6.26 4.52
C GLY A 87 2.51 -4.88 3.98
N MET A 88 3.76 -4.73 3.59
CA MET A 88 4.21 -3.50 2.94
C MET A 88 5.21 -3.78 1.82
N ARG A 89 5.19 -2.91 0.83
CA ARG A 89 6.06 -3.00 -0.34
C ARG A 89 6.69 -1.63 -0.58
N ILE A 90 7.97 -1.61 -0.93
CA ILE A 90 8.61 -0.47 -1.57
C ILE A 90 8.81 -0.80 -3.04
N ILE A 91 8.28 0.05 -3.91
CA ILE A 91 8.33 -0.11 -5.36
C ILE A 91 9.16 1.00 -5.97
N HIS A 92 10.17 0.61 -6.73
CA HIS A 92 10.93 1.49 -7.59
C HIS A 92 10.50 1.28 -9.04
N TYR A 93 10.04 2.35 -9.69
CA TYR A 93 9.80 2.41 -11.12
C TYR A 93 10.97 3.16 -11.75
N PRO A 94 11.88 2.47 -12.46
CA PRO A 94 13.00 3.14 -13.12
C PRO A 94 12.53 4.17 -14.13
N GLN A 95 13.43 5.12 -14.44
CA GLN A 95 13.22 6.06 -15.53
C GLN A 95 12.92 5.29 -16.84
N GLN A 96 11.87 5.70 -17.53
CA GLN A 96 11.48 5.16 -18.84
C GLN A 96 11.49 6.29 -19.86
N GLU A 97 11.86 5.98 -21.10
CA GLU A 97 11.61 6.91 -22.21
C GLU A 97 10.10 7.18 -22.33
N ALA A 98 9.75 8.45 -22.45
CA ALA A 98 8.36 8.87 -22.62
C ALA A 98 7.85 8.32 -23.95
N SER A 99 6.94 7.35 -23.89
CA SER A 99 6.31 6.72 -25.05
C SER A 99 4.81 6.68 -24.85
N ALA A 100 4.04 6.97 -25.90
CA ALA A 100 2.59 6.83 -25.89
C ALA A 100 2.13 5.36 -25.84
N VAL A 101 3.03 4.40 -26.11
CA VAL A 101 2.72 2.99 -26.26
C VAL A 101 3.33 2.20 -25.08
N ASP A 102 2.45 1.57 -24.31
CA ASP A 102 2.71 0.57 -23.26
C ASP A 102 3.64 1.00 -22.10
N GLN A 103 3.15 1.88 -21.24
CA GLN A 103 3.81 2.34 -20.00
C GLN A 103 3.17 1.78 -18.73
N ASN A 104 2.56 0.60 -18.79
CA ASN A 104 1.97 -0.04 -17.62
C ASN A 104 3.08 -0.41 -16.61
N GLY A 105 3.15 0.33 -15.51
CA GLY A 105 3.93 -0.07 -14.33
C GLY A 105 3.24 -1.24 -13.65
N ILE A 106 1.95 -1.06 -13.35
CA ILE A 106 1.03 -2.12 -12.91
C ILE A 106 -0.28 -1.93 -13.69
N GLY A 107 -0.85 -3.02 -14.21
CA GLY A 107 -2.13 -3.03 -14.93
C GLY A 107 -3.31 -2.66 -14.03
N ALA A 108 -4.51 -2.53 -14.61
CA ALA A 108 -5.73 -2.29 -13.83
C ALA A 108 -6.03 -3.48 -12.91
N HIS A 109 -6.19 -3.23 -11.61
CA HIS A 109 -6.46 -4.23 -10.59
C HIS A 109 -7.14 -3.60 -9.36
N THR A 110 -7.58 -4.46 -8.44
CA THR A 110 -7.94 -4.13 -7.06
C THR A 110 -6.92 -4.75 -6.11
N ASP A 111 -6.87 -4.23 -4.89
CA ASP A 111 -6.14 -4.85 -3.78
C ASP A 111 -7.07 -5.82 -3.02
N PHE A 112 -6.48 -6.81 -2.34
CA PHE A 112 -7.26 -7.88 -1.71
C PHE A 112 -7.66 -7.56 -0.27
N GLU A 113 -6.83 -6.81 0.45
CA GLU A 113 -6.90 -6.56 1.89
C GLU A 113 -8.12 -5.68 2.28
N CYS A 114 -8.14 -5.06 3.46
CA CYS A 114 -9.22 -4.16 3.84
C CYS A 114 -9.08 -2.79 3.16
N PHE A 115 -7.91 -2.19 3.25
CA PHE A 115 -7.57 -0.95 2.56
C PHE A 115 -6.06 -0.79 2.43
N THR A 116 -5.64 0.04 1.48
CA THR A 116 -4.24 0.34 1.21
C THR A 116 -3.96 1.80 1.49
N ILE A 117 -2.88 2.07 2.22
CA ILE A 117 -2.33 3.41 2.40
C ILE A 117 -1.11 3.53 1.50
N VAL A 118 -1.14 4.45 0.55
CA VAL A 118 -0.08 4.64 -0.43
C VAL A 118 0.65 5.94 -0.16
N THR A 119 1.94 5.79 0.11
CA THR A 119 2.89 6.90 0.08
C THR A 119 3.51 7.00 -1.30
N GLN A 120 3.49 8.20 -1.85
CA GLN A 120 3.99 8.50 -3.17
C GLN A 120 5.11 9.53 -3.05
N ASP A 121 6.11 9.44 -3.93
CA ASP A 121 7.03 10.56 -4.15
C ASP A 121 6.34 11.70 -4.92
N GLY A 122 7.11 12.72 -5.31
CA GLY A 122 6.59 13.85 -6.09
C GLY A 122 6.26 13.55 -7.56
N ASN A 123 6.38 12.29 -8.02
CA ASN A 123 6.15 11.93 -9.42
C ASN A 123 4.77 11.28 -9.62
N ASP A 124 4.02 11.83 -10.57
CA ASP A 124 2.72 11.30 -11.02
C ASP A 124 2.86 9.85 -11.51
N GLY A 125 1.80 9.06 -11.32
CA GLY A 125 1.70 7.76 -11.99
C GLY A 125 0.49 6.93 -11.59
N LEU A 126 -0.06 7.13 -10.39
CA LEU A 126 -1.24 6.42 -9.93
C LEU A 126 -2.51 6.98 -10.59
N GLU A 127 -3.31 6.09 -11.16
CA GLU A 127 -4.64 6.41 -11.70
C GLU A 127 -5.68 5.49 -11.08
N VAL A 128 -6.83 6.06 -10.72
CA VAL A 128 -7.98 5.39 -10.10
C VAL A 128 -9.17 5.46 -11.05
N LEU A 129 -9.89 4.36 -11.24
CA LEU A 129 -11.11 4.33 -12.03
C LEU A 129 -12.29 4.80 -11.19
N ASN A 130 -12.94 5.90 -11.59
CA ASN A 130 -14.13 6.39 -10.91
C ASN A 130 -15.41 5.63 -11.34
N LYS A 131 -16.54 5.91 -10.67
CA LYS A 131 -17.84 5.26 -10.93
C LYS A 131 -18.41 5.54 -12.34
N ASP A 132 -17.97 6.62 -12.98
CA ASP A 132 -18.36 6.99 -14.35
C ASP A 132 -17.51 6.28 -15.41
N GLY A 133 -16.54 5.44 -15.01
CA GLY A 133 -15.66 4.70 -15.91
C GLY A 133 -14.47 5.52 -16.43
N TYR A 134 -14.15 6.65 -15.79
CA TYR A 134 -13.02 7.50 -16.14
C TYR A 134 -11.82 7.29 -15.21
N TRP A 135 -10.63 7.24 -15.79
CA TRP A 135 -9.37 7.24 -15.05
C TRP A 135 -9.09 8.64 -14.51
N VAL A 136 -9.02 8.75 -13.19
CA VAL A 136 -8.68 9.96 -12.43
C VAL A 136 -7.26 9.83 -11.92
N LYS A 137 -6.43 10.86 -12.11
CA LYS A 137 -5.06 10.88 -11.60
C LYS A 137 -5.06 11.18 -10.11
N ALA A 138 -4.45 10.30 -9.32
CA ALA A 138 -4.08 10.60 -7.94
C ALA A 138 -2.74 11.35 -7.96
N LYS A 139 -2.80 12.66 -8.22
CA LYS A 139 -1.61 13.53 -8.21
C LYS A 139 -1.02 13.57 -6.80
N PRO A 140 0.32 13.44 -6.64
CA PRO A 140 0.95 13.58 -5.34
C PRO A 140 0.60 14.92 -4.71
N VAL A 141 0.13 14.85 -3.46
CA VAL A 141 -0.09 16.01 -2.60
C VAL A 141 0.96 15.95 -1.50
N PRO A 142 1.78 17.00 -1.30
CA PRO A 142 2.75 17.03 -0.22
C PRO A 142 2.10 16.74 1.14
N ASP A 143 2.77 15.95 1.97
CA ASP A 143 2.34 15.58 3.32
C ASP A 143 0.98 14.86 3.40
N ALA A 144 0.55 14.21 2.31
CA ALA A 144 -0.68 13.45 2.24
C ALA A 144 -0.45 11.99 1.83
N PHE A 145 -1.36 11.12 2.29
CA PHE A 145 -1.47 9.75 1.81
C PHE A 145 -2.63 9.62 0.83
N VAL A 146 -2.50 8.69 -0.12
CA VAL A 146 -3.66 8.16 -0.84
C VAL A 146 -4.16 6.94 -0.07
N VAL A 147 -5.46 6.84 0.15
CA VAL A 147 -6.09 5.67 0.78
C VAL A 147 -7.14 5.09 -0.17
N ASN A 148 -7.00 3.82 -0.52
CA ASN A 148 -7.97 3.11 -1.35
C ASN A 148 -8.57 1.92 -0.59
N ILE A 149 -9.86 1.69 -0.81
CA ILE A 149 -10.59 0.53 -0.28
C ILE A 149 -10.28 -0.69 -1.13
N ALA A 150 -10.22 -1.85 -0.48
CA ALA A 150 -9.87 -3.13 -1.08
C ALA A 150 -10.98 -4.18 -0.89
N ASP A 151 -10.79 -5.34 -1.50
CA ASP A 151 -11.86 -6.32 -1.73
C ASP A 151 -12.44 -6.91 -0.43
N CYS A 152 -11.61 -7.20 0.59
CA CYS A 152 -12.10 -7.73 1.86
C CYS A 152 -13.03 -6.75 2.57
N PHE A 153 -12.69 -5.45 2.61
CA PHE A 153 -13.52 -4.47 3.32
C PHE A 153 -14.79 -4.12 2.56
N MET A 154 -14.73 -4.10 1.23
CA MET A 154 -15.95 -4.03 0.40
C MET A 154 -16.90 -5.16 0.77
N ARG A 155 -16.39 -6.40 0.84
CA ARG A 155 -17.22 -7.54 1.21
C ARG A 155 -17.73 -7.46 2.66
N GLN A 156 -16.87 -7.10 3.61
CA GLN A 156 -17.21 -7.00 5.04
C GLN A 156 -18.28 -5.94 5.29
N THR A 157 -18.27 -4.86 4.53
CA THR A 157 -19.22 -3.74 4.65
C THR A 157 -20.42 -3.87 3.71
N ASN A 158 -20.57 -5.04 3.06
CA ASN A 158 -21.63 -5.34 2.10
C ASN A 158 -21.78 -4.26 1.03
N ASP A 159 -20.66 -3.96 0.37
CA ASP A 159 -20.51 -3.03 -0.73
C ASP A 159 -20.81 -1.55 -0.38
N PHE A 160 -20.88 -1.21 0.91
CA PHE A 160 -21.01 0.20 1.33
C PHE A 160 -19.78 1.01 0.92
N PHE A 161 -18.58 0.49 1.24
CA PHE A 161 -17.34 0.95 0.64
C PHE A 161 -17.01 0.04 -0.55
N VAL A 162 -16.55 0.64 -1.65
CA VAL A 162 -16.32 -0.11 -2.90
C VAL A 162 -14.83 -0.18 -3.18
N SER A 163 -14.35 -1.39 -3.46
CA SER A 163 -12.97 -1.66 -3.83
C SER A 163 -12.59 -0.86 -5.08
N THR A 164 -11.44 -0.20 -5.00
CA THR A 164 -11.05 0.82 -5.95
C THR A 164 -10.15 0.22 -7.03
N VAL A 165 -10.66 0.12 -8.26
CA VAL A 165 -9.83 -0.27 -9.41
C VAL A 165 -8.81 0.81 -9.70
N HIS A 166 -7.53 0.44 -9.73
CA HIS A 166 -6.43 1.37 -9.94
C HIS A 166 -5.32 0.77 -10.80
N ARG A 167 -4.46 1.63 -11.35
CA ARG A 167 -3.30 1.25 -12.18
C ARG A 167 -2.17 2.26 -12.01
N VAL A 168 -0.96 1.88 -12.46
CA VAL A 168 0.18 2.80 -12.49
C VAL A 168 0.67 2.98 -13.93
N ILE A 169 0.68 4.23 -14.38
CA ILE A 169 1.25 4.64 -15.67
C ILE A 169 2.26 5.77 -15.44
N ASN A 170 3.56 5.43 -15.50
CA ASN A 170 4.61 6.44 -15.34
C ASN A 170 4.91 7.15 -16.67
N LYS A 171 4.29 8.33 -16.86
CA LYS A 171 4.52 9.24 -18.00
C LYS A 171 5.56 10.33 -17.72
N SER A 172 6.11 10.39 -16.51
CA SER A 172 6.96 11.51 -16.08
C SER A 172 8.32 11.56 -16.78
N GLY A 173 8.76 10.43 -17.33
CA GLY A 173 10.13 10.28 -17.83
C GLY A 173 11.18 10.32 -16.73
N ARG A 174 10.78 10.19 -15.47
CA ARG A 174 11.63 10.13 -14.28
C ARG A 174 11.41 8.82 -13.55
N GLU A 175 12.36 8.45 -12.71
CA GLU A 175 12.11 7.37 -11.75
C GLU A 175 11.03 7.77 -10.74
N ARG A 176 10.32 6.78 -10.21
CA ARG A 176 9.24 6.98 -9.24
C ARG A 176 9.35 5.96 -8.11
N TYR A 177 9.16 6.40 -6.87
CA TYR A 177 9.03 5.54 -5.70
C TYR A 177 7.59 5.55 -5.16
N SER A 178 7.14 4.38 -4.71
CA SER A 178 5.82 4.21 -4.08
C SER A 178 5.92 3.18 -2.98
N LEU A 179 5.33 3.48 -1.84
CA LEU A 179 5.33 2.59 -0.67
C LEU A 179 3.89 2.29 -0.25
N PRO A 180 3.20 1.32 -0.90
CA PRO A 180 1.91 0.86 -0.43
C PRO A 180 2.05 0.00 0.83
N PHE A 181 1.24 0.33 1.84
CA PHE A 181 0.99 -0.42 3.05
C PHE A 181 -0.42 -1.02 2.96
N PHE A 182 -0.51 -2.34 3.02
CA PHE A 182 -1.74 -3.10 2.86
C PHE A 182 -2.23 -3.52 4.23
N PHE A 183 -3.39 -3.02 4.65
CA PHE A 183 -3.99 -3.35 5.94
C PHE A 183 -5.16 -4.32 5.74
N GLY A 184 -5.07 -5.49 6.34
CA GLY A 184 -6.09 -6.53 6.34
C GLY A 184 -6.15 -7.23 7.68
#